data_AF-A0A6G1HW96-F1
#
_entry.id   AF-A0A6G1HW96-F1
#
_cell.length_a   1.000
_cell.length_b   1.000
_cell.length_c   1.000
_cell.angle_alpha   90.00
_cell.angle_beta   90.00
_cell.angle_gamma   90.00
#
_symmetry.space_group_name_H-M   'P 1'
#
loop_
_entity.id
_entity.type
_entity.pdbx_description
1 polymer ?
#
loop_
_entity_poly.entity_id
_entity_poly.type
_entity_poly.pdbx_seq_one_letter_code
_entity_poly.pdbx_strand_id
1 'polypeptide(L)'
;MSSLDAFHLALLRPAILQILRAAGFHAARPSVIDAVTEMAAKYMMALGERTARYADLTANINTPDVRDARLALTDVGQMIPFTTATEEIFKEMTRVPLDEIRETGERRVREQRRRDDEDTADVRAFAGWFDGPTFKEIGRIARVEGEEERKEDYVTVLKKKHSKTGEDTRFQGTILGPAAEPRPIHIEGGPETIEDWHWRVRQRYSEHPVKSLNGKRKRDEEDVGEDDVRMKECSPSTS
;
A
#
# COMPACT_ATOMS: atom_id res chain seq x y z
N MET A 1 6.32 -22.01 12.95
CA MET A 1 5.14 -21.41 12.29
C MET A 1 4.02 -21.41 13.31
N SER A 2 3.38 -20.27 13.55
CA SER A 2 2.26 -20.23 14.49
C SER A 2 1.10 -21.09 13.95
N SER A 3 0.23 -21.61 14.82
CA SER A 3 -0.94 -22.40 14.40
C SER A 3 -1.85 -21.62 13.43
N LEU A 4 -1.86 -20.29 13.56
CA LEU A 4 -2.61 -19.37 12.72
C LEU A 4 -2.01 -19.25 11.30
N ASP A 5 -0.67 -19.19 11.18
CA ASP A 5 0.00 -19.15 9.87
C ASP A 5 -0.29 -20.39 9.04
N ALA A 6 -0.27 -21.56 9.69
CA ALA A 6 -0.59 -22.83 9.05
C ALA A 6 -2.05 -22.87 8.54
N PHE A 7 -2.97 -22.27 9.30
CA PHE A 7 -4.38 -22.15 8.91
C PHE A 7 -4.56 -21.25 7.68
N HIS A 8 -3.94 -20.07 7.65
CA HIS A 8 -4.03 -19.15 6.51
C HIS A 8 -3.42 -19.75 5.24
N LEU A 9 -2.28 -20.44 5.34
CA LEU A 9 -1.67 -21.13 4.22
C LEU A 9 -2.55 -22.29 3.71
N ALA A 10 -3.21 -23.02 4.62
CA ALA A 10 -4.14 -24.09 4.24
C ALA A 10 -5.37 -23.57 3.48
N LEU A 11 -5.85 -22.36 3.81
CA LEU A 11 -6.94 -21.70 3.08
C LEU A 11 -6.49 -21.19 1.70
N LEU A 12 -5.27 -20.66 1.61
CA LEU A 12 -4.74 -20.08 0.39
C LEU A 12 -4.33 -21.14 -0.64
N ARG A 13 -3.81 -22.28 -0.19
CA ARG A 13 -3.32 -23.37 -1.05
C ARG A 13 -4.35 -23.82 -2.11
N PRO A 14 -5.62 -24.09 -1.78
CA PRO A 14 -6.66 -24.37 -2.76
C PRO A 14 -6.88 -23.27 -3.81
N ALA A 15 -6.83 -21.99 -3.42
CA ALA A 15 -7.01 -20.88 -4.35
C ALA A 15 -5.83 -20.79 -5.34
N ILE A 16 -4.60 -20.96 -4.86
CA ILE A 16 -3.41 -21.00 -5.72
C ILE A 16 -3.46 -22.17 -6.70
N LEU A 17 -3.94 -23.33 -6.27
CA LEU A 17 -4.14 -24.49 -7.15
C LEU A 17 -5.14 -24.19 -8.28
N GLN A 18 -6.23 -23.48 -7.99
CA GLN A 18 -7.21 -23.10 -9.01
C GLN A 18 -6.62 -22.09 -10.00
N ILE A 19 -5.86 -21.09 -9.51
CA ILE A 19 -5.17 -20.11 -10.34
C ILE A 19 -4.15 -20.79 -11.26
N LEU A 20 -3.32 -21.69 -10.72
CA LEU A 20 -2.33 -22.44 -11.49
C LEU A 20 -2.98 -23.32 -12.55
N ARG A 21 -4.09 -24.00 -12.21
CA ARG A 21 -4.84 -24.82 -13.16
C ARG A 21 -5.41 -23.97 -14.31
N ALA A 22 -5.91 -22.78 -14.00
CA ALA A 22 -6.41 -21.85 -15.01
C ALA A 22 -5.33 -21.19 -15.86
N ALA A 23 -4.12 -21.06 -15.33
CA ALA A 23 -2.94 -20.71 -16.12
C ALA A 23 -2.45 -21.88 -17.02
N GLY A 24 -3.09 -23.06 -16.96
CA GLY A 24 -2.72 -24.24 -17.76
C GLY A 24 -1.78 -25.23 -17.07
N PHE A 25 -1.45 -25.02 -15.79
CA PHE A 25 -0.64 -25.97 -15.02
C PHE A 25 -1.53 -27.06 -14.41
N HIS A 26 -1.60 -28.21 -15.08
CA HIS A 26 -2.45 -29.33 -14.64
C HIS A 26 -1.83 -30.22 -13.56
N ALA A 27 -0.50 -30.20 -13.40
CA ALA A 27 0.21 -30.98 -12.39
C ALA A 27 1.46 -30.24 -11.90
N ALA A 28 1.73 -30.29 -10.60
CA ALA A 28 2.93 -29.74 -9.98
C ALA A 28 3.33 -30.59 -8.76
N ARG A 29 4.63 -30.57 -8.42
CA ARG A 29 5.10 -31.18 -7.18
C ARG A 29 4.49 -30.45 -5.98
N PRO A 30 4.08 -31.15 -4.90
CA PRO A 30 3.53 -30.50 -3.70
C PRO A 30 4.42 -29.40 -3.12
N SER A 31 5.74 -29.60 -3.15
CA SER A 31 6.72 -28.61 -2.69
C SER A 31 6.68 -27.28 -3.45
N VAL A 32 6.38 -27.33 -4.76
CA VAL A 32 6.26 -26.11 -5.58
C VAL A 32 4.99 -25.35 -5.23
N ILE A 33 3.87 -26.08 -5.05
CA ILE A 33 2.61 -25.47 -4.64
C ILE A 33 2.75 -24.81 -3.27
N ASP A 34 3.42 -25.49 -2.32
CA ASP A 34 3.65 -24.96 -0.98
C ASP A 34 4.55 -23.70 -1.03
N ALA A 35 5.62 -23.71 -1.84
CA ALA A 35 6.49 -22.54 -2.03
C ALA A 35 5.75 -21.36 -2.68
N VAL A 36 4.95 -21.59 -3.72
CA VAL A 36 4.15 -20.54 -4.37
C VAL A 36 3.09 -19.99 -3.42
N THR A 37 2.46 -20.86 -2.61
CA THR A 37 1.48 -20.45 -1.60
C THR A 37 2.14 -19.59 -0.52
N GLU A 38 3.34 -19.96 -0.06
CA GLU A 38 4.10 -19.17 0.90
C GLU A 38 4.52 -17.81 0.33
N MET A 39 4.98 -17.78 -0.93
CA MET A 39 5.31 -16.54 -1.63
C MET A 39 4.09 -15.62 -1.78
N ALA A 40 2.94 -16.18 -2.15
CA ALA A 40 1.69 -15.43 -2.26
C ALA A 40 1.23 -14.87 -0.89
N ALA A 41 1.39 -15.65 0.18
CA ALA A 41 1.08 -15.18 1.53
C ALA A 41 1.99 -14.00 1.94
N LYS A 42 3.30 -14.11 1.71
CA LYS A 42 4.27 -13.03 1.97
C LYS A 42 3.97 -11.79 1.13
N TYR A 43 3.57 -11.96 -0.12
CA TYR A 43 3.17 -10.87 -1.00
C TYR A 43 1.95 -10.12 -0.45
N MET A 44 0.89 -10.82 -0.05
CA MET A 44 -0.31 -10.20 0.53
C MET A 44 -0.01 -9.47 1.84
N MET A 45 0.85 -10.05 2.69
CA MET A 45 1.29 -9.38 3.92
C MET A 45 2.07 -8.09 3.61
N ALA A 46 3.02 -8.15 2.67
CA ALA A 46 3.79 -6.98 2.26
C ALA A 46 2.89 -5.89 1.65
N LEU A 47 1.87 -6.28 0.87
CA LEU A 47 0.90 -5.35 0.32
C LEU A 47 0.06 -4.68 1.42
N GLY A 48 -0.41 -5.45 2.40
CA GLY A 48 -1.17 -4.93 3.54
C GLY A 48 -0.36 -3.97 4.40
N GLU A 49 0.90 -4.31 4.70
CA GLU A 49 1.82 -3.45 5.47
C GLU A 49 2.08 -2.12 4.76
N ARG A 50 2.36 -2.15 3.45
CA ARG A 50 2.58 -0.94 2.65
C ARG A 50 1.32 -0.09 2.56
N THR A 51 0.16 -0.71 2.39
CA THR A 51 -1.14 -0.01 2.35
C THR A 51 -1.41 0.70 3.68
N ALA A 52 -1.20 0.01 4.81
CA ALA A 52 -1.35 0.61 6.14
C ALA A 52 -0.39 1.80 6.33
N ARG A 53 0.88 1.64 5.91
CA ARG A 53 1.87 2.70 5.96
C ARG A 53 1.46 3.94 5.15
N TYR A 54 0.88 3.76 3.95
CA TYR A 54 0.40 4.89 3.15
C TYR A 54 -0.83 5.56 3.76
N ALA A 55 -1.73 4.78 4.38
CA ALA A 55 -2.87 5.33 5.10
C ALA A 55 -2.43 6.23 6.27
N ASP A 56 -1.40 5.81 7.02
CA ASP A 56 -0.80 6.60 8.10
C ASP A 56 -0.17 7.90 7.59
N LEU A 57 0.47 7.88 6.41
CA LEU A 57 1.10 9.05 5.80
C LEU A 57 0.09 10.07 5.27
N THR A 58 -1.07 9.62 4.79
CA THR A 58 -2.13 10.49 4.25
C THR A 58 -2.99 11.14 5.35
N ALA A 59 -2.68 10.88 6.63
CA ALA A 59 -3.47 11.31 7.80
C ALA A 59 -4.93 10.81 7.79
N ASN A 60 -5.22 9.75 7.03
CA ASN A 60 -6.50 9.05 7.10
C ASN A 60 -6.49 8.21 8.37
N ILE A 61 -7.52 8.35 9.21
CA ILE A 61 -7.60 7.66 10.51
C ILE A 61 -7.77 6.16 10.25
N ASN A 62 -6.65 5.43 10.21
CA ASN A 62 -6.51 3.96 10.17
C ASN A 62 -7.47 3.22 9.20
N THR A 63 -7.87 3.90 8.14
CA THR A 63 -8.82 3.40 7.15
C THR A 63 -8.13 3.51 5.79
N PRO A 64 -7.61 2.40 5.24
CA PRO A 64 -6.92 2.42 3.97
C PRO A 64 -7.90 2.74 2.84
N ASP A 65 -7.56 3.71 2.00
CA ASP A 65 -8.33 4.08 0.81
C ASP A 65 -7.77 3.39 -0.45
N VAL A 66 -8.54 3.42 -1.54
CA VAL A 66 -8.14 2.95 -2.88
C VAL A 66 -6.82 3.60 -3.32
N ARG A 67 -6.59 4.86 -2.94
CA ARG A 67 -5.33 5.57 -3.18
C ARG A 67 -4.14 4.86 -2.51
N ASP A 68 -4.30 4.45 -1.26
CA ASP A 68 -3.23 3.81 -0.48
C ASP A 68 -2.92 2.43 -1.05
N ALA A 69 -3.96 1.69 -1.46
CA ALA A 69 -3.82 0.40 -2.13
C ALA A 69 -3.11 0.55 -3.49
N ARG A 70 -3.41 1.60 -4.26
CA ARG A 70 -2.74 1.89 -5.55
C ARG A 70 -1.25 2.19 -5.35
N LEU A 71 -0.92 3.00 -4.35
CA LEU A 71 0.48 3.31 -4.02
C LEU A 71 1.22 2.05 -3.58
N ALA A 72 0.60 1.21 -2.75
CA ALA A 72 1.17 -0.06 -2.34
C ALA A 72 1.38 -1.02 -3.52
N LEU A 73 0.44 -1.10 -4.46
CA LEU A 73 0.55 -1.91 -5.68
C LEU A 73 1.66 -1.42 -6.62
N THR A 74 1.91 -0.11 -6.66
CA THR A 74 3.03 0.47 -7.41
C THR A 74 4.37 0.13 -6.75
N ASP A 75 4.46 0.25 -5.43
CA ASP A 75 5.67 -0.03 -4.66
C ASP A 75 6.07 -1.52 -4.72
N VAL A 76 5.10 -2.45 -4.79
CA VAL A 76 5.37 -3.89 -5.00
C VAL A 76 5.63 -4.25 -6.47
N GLY A 77 5.60 -3.28 -7.38
CA GLY A 77 5.88 -3.46 -8.81
C GLY A 77 4.74 -4.12 -9.60
N GLN A 78 3.52 -4.16 -9.06
CA GLN A 78 2.35 -4.71 -9.75
C GLN A 78 1.73 -3.70 -10.71
N MET A 79 1.68 -2.44 -10.30
CA MET A 79 1.32 -1.31 -11.17
C MET A 79 2.63 -0.67 -11.61
N ILE A 80 3.09 -1.05 -12.80
CA ILE A 80 4.29 -0.45 -13.38
C ILE A 80 3.83 0.75 -14.22
N PRO A 81 4.24 1.98 -13.90
CA PRO A 81 3.94 3.12 -14.75
C PRO A 81 4.57 2.88 -16.12
N PHE A 82 3.81 3.17 -17.18
CA PHE A 82 4.28 2.99 -18.56
C PHE A 82 5.44 3.93 -18.90
N THR A 83 5.60 5.02 -18.14
CA THR A 83 6.68 6.00 -18.23
C THR A 83 7.75 5.74 -17.18
N THR A 84 9.01 6.06 -17.51
CA THR A 84 10.10 5.96 -16.52
C THR A 84 9.88 6.98 -15.39
N ALA A 85 10.29 6.69 -14.16
CA ALA A 85 10.14 7.61 -13.02
C ALA A 85 10.64 9.04 -13.32
N THR A 86 11.75 9.17 -14.05
CA THR A 86 12.30 10.47 -14.48
C THR A 86 11.37 11.19 -15.47
N GLU A 87 10.74 10.46 -16.38
CA GLU A 87 9.80 11.00 -17.36
C GLU A 87 8.51 11.46 -16.69
N GLU A 88 8.01 10.71 -15.71
CA GLU A 88 6.84 11.09 -14.90
C GLU A 88 7.13 12.35 -14.08
N ILE A 89 8.28 12.42 -13.40
CA ILE A 89 8.71 13.63 -12.67
C ILE A 89 8.83 14.84 -13.62
N PHE A 90 9.43 14.65 -14.80
CA PHE A 90 9.58 15.73 -15.78
C PHE A 90 8.22 16.17 -16.34
N LYS A 91 7.31 15.22 -16.58
CA LYS A 91 5.94 15.47 -17.01
C LYS A 91 5.18 16.26 -15.96
N GLU A 92 5.29 15.91 -14.67
CA GLU A 92 4.69 16.65 -13.56
C GLU A 92 5.29 18.04 -13.40
N MET A 93 6.61 18.18 -13.50
CA MET A 93 7.30 19.47 -13.39
C MET A 93 6.95 20.43 -14.53
N THR A 94 6.70 19.90 -15.72
CA THR A 94 6.29 20.69 -16.90
C THR A 94 4.77 20.78 -17.06
N ARG A 95 4.01 20.20 -16.11
CA ARG A 95 2.54 20.20 -16.12
C ARG A 95 2.03 21.59 -15.78
N VAL A 96 1.41 22.26 -16.74
CA VAL A 96 0.72 23.53 -16.50
C VAL A 96 -0.54 23.26 -15.67
N PRO A 97 -0.76 23.98 -14.55
CA PRO A 97 -2.02 23.92 -13.80
C PRO A 97 -3.22 24.19 -14.70
N LEU A 98 -4.32 23.46 -14.50
CA LEU A 98 -5.48 23.52 -15.41
C LEU A 98 -6.07 24.94 -15.49
N ASP A 99 -6.00 25.69 -14.40
CA ASP A 99 -6.52 27.05 -14.29
C ASP A 99 -5.71 28.07 -15.12
N GLU A 100 -4.44 27.78 -15.37
CA GLU A 100 -3.52 28.63 -16.14
C GLU A 100 -3.57 28.38 -17.65
N ILE A 101 -4.34 27.38 -18.09
CA ILE A 101 -4.54 27.11 -19.51
C ILE A 101 -5.32 28.27 -20.14
N ARG A 102 -4.61 29.04 -20.98
CA ARG A 102 -5.03 30.33 -21.57
C ARG A 102 -6.31 30.28 -22.42
N GLU A 103 -6.80 29.11 -22.81
CA GLU A 103 -7.96 28.93 -23.68
C GLU A 103 -9.13 28.26 -22.95
N THR A 104 -10.33 28.80 -23.22
CA THR A 104 -11.64 28.59 -22.61
C THR A 104 -12.04 27.13 -22.38
N GLY A 105 -12.78 26.91 -21.28
CA GLY A 105 -13.64 25.76 -20.92
C GLY A 105 -13.38 24.41 -21.60
N GLU A 106 -13.70 24.28 -22.88
CA GLU A 106 -13.61 23.04 -23.65
C GLU A 106 -12.19 22.47 -23.75
N ARG A 107 -11.16 23.31 -23.90
CA ARG A 107 -9.76 22.83 -23.93
C ARG A 107 -9.34 22.32 -22.55
N ARG A 108 -9.79 22.97 -21.47
CA ARG A 108 -9.54 22.53 -20.09
C ARG A 108 -10.22 21.21 -19.78
N VAL A 109 -11.47 21.03 -20.18
CA VAL A 109 -12.21 19.77 -20.01
C VAL A 109 -11.55 18.64 -20.80
N ARG A 110 -11.11 18.92 -22.04
CA ARG A 110 -10.40 17.93 -22.87
C ARG A 110 -9.06 17.53 -22.26
N GLU A 111 -8.29 18.49 -21.78
CA GLU A 111 -7.00 18.23 -21.14
C GLU A 111 -7.18 17.51 -19.80
N GLN A 112 -8.17 17.89 -19.00
CA GLN A 112 -8.52 17.18 -17.77
C GLN A 112 -8.87 15.73 -18.06
N ARG A 113 -9.73 15.48 -19.06
CA ARG A 113 -10.09 14.12 -19.46
C ARG A 113 -8.87 13.32 -19.92
N ARG A 114 -7.99 13.91 -20.74
CA ARG A 114 -6.75 13.26 -21.19
C ARG A 114 -5.85 12.89 -20.00
N ARG A 115 -5.69 13.81 -19.05
CA ARG A 115 -4.94 13.60 -17.81
C ARG A 115 -5.53 12.49 -16.96
N ASP A 116 -6.84 12.51 -16.72
CA ASP A 116 -7.52 11.45 -15.98
C ASP A 116 -7.43 10.10 -16.69
N ASP A 117 -7.49 10.09 -18.03
CA ASP A 117 -7.35 8.89 -18.84
C ASP A 117 -5.93 8.29 -18.76
N GLU A 118 -4.89 9.13 -18.72
CA GLU A 118 -3.51 8.72 -18.53
C GLU A 118 -3.23 8.28 -17.09
N ASP A 119 -3.67 9.06 -16.10
CA ASP A 119 -3.39 8.85 -14.67
C ASP A 119 -4.12 7.62 -14.09
N THR A 120 -5.16 7.12 -14.78
CA THR A 120 -5.92 5.91 -14.39
C THR A 120 -5.79 4.75 -15.38
N ALA A 121 -4.89 4.85 -16.37
CA ALA A 121 -4.71 3.83 -17.40
C ALA A 121 -4.34 2.46 -16.84
N ASP A 122 -3.48 2.42 -15.83
CA ASP A 122 -3.05 1.23 -15.09
C ASP A 122 -4.21 0.55 -14.34
N VAL A 123 -5.01 1.34 -13.60
CA VAL A 123 -6.19 0.86 -12.86
C VAL A 123 -7.24 0.33 -13.83
N ARG A 124 -7.46 1.01 -14.95
CA ARG A 124 -8.39 0.56 -16.00
C ARG A 124 -7.91 -0.70 -16.70
N ALA A 125 -6.61 -0.81 -16.98
CA ALA A 125 -6.03 -2.02 -17.53
C ALA A 125 -6.19 -3.21 -16.57
N PHE A 126 -5.95 -2.98 -15.27
CA PHE A 126 -6.16 -3.99 -14.24
C PHE A 126 -7.64 -4.40 -14.11
N ALA A 127 -8.57 -3.43 -14.11
CA ALA A 127 -10.01 -3.71 -14.12
C ALA A 127 -10.44 -4.48 -15.38
N GLY A 128 -9.93 -4.08 -16.55
CA GLY A 128 -10.18 -4.78 -17.82
C GLY A 128 -9.63 -6.21 -17.83
N TRP A 129 -8.50 -6.46 -17.18
CA TRP A 129 -7.99 -7.83 -16.97
C TRP A 129 -8.94 -8.66 -16.10
N PHE A 130 -9.52 -8.06 -15.04
CA PHE A 130 -10.50 -8.72 -14.18
C PHE A 130 -11.78 -9.10 -14.94
N ASP A 131 -12.26 -8.25 -15.84
CA ASP A 131 -13.39 -8.57 -16.74
C ASP A 131 -12.97 -9.46 -17.93
N GLY A 132 -11.67 -9.74 -18.04
CA GLY A 132 -11.04 -10.41 -19.15
C GLY A 132 -11.29 -11.92 -19.20
N PRO A 133 -10.94 -12.55 -20.34
CA PRO A 133 -11.11 -14.00 -20.54
C PRO A 133 -10.28 -14.81 -19.54
N THR A 134 -9.08 -14.34 -19.18
CA THR A 134 -8.19 -15.02 -18.23
C THR A 134 -8.81 -15.14 -16.85
N PHE A 135 -9.36 -14.04 -16.31
CA PHE A 135 -10.01 -14.07 -15.01
C PHE A 135 -11.32 -14.87 -15.03
N LYS A 136 -12.11 -14.77 -16.12
CA LYS A 136 -13.29 -15.62 -16.33
C LYS A 136 -12.94 -17.10 -16.35
N GLU A 137 -11.81 -17.47 -16.94
CA GLU A 137 -11.32 -18.85 -16.96
C GLU A 137 -10.85 -19.33 -15.59
N ILE A 138 -10.17 -18.47 -14.81
CA ILE A 138 -9.87 -18.72 -13.39
C ILE A 138 -11.16 -18.97 -12.61
N GLY A 139 -12.19 -18.14 -12.83
CA GLY A 139 -13.51 -18.33 -12.24
C GLY A 139 -14.20 -19.63 -12.69
N ARG A 140 -14.10 -19.99 -13.97
CA ARG A 140 -14.66 -21.23 -14.53
C ARG A 140 -14.03 -22.47 -13.90
N ILE A 141 -12.71 -22.47 -13.70
CA ILE A 141 -11.97 -23.61 -13.16
C ILE A 141 -12.08 -23.69 -11.63
N ALA A 142 -12.20 -22.54 -10.96
CA ALA A 142 -12.50 -22.48 -9.54
C ALA A 142 -13.90 -23.04 -9.23
N ARG A 143 -14.84 -22.86 -10.16
CA ARG A 143 -16.11 -23.58 -10.16
C ARG A 143 -15.81 -25.04 -10.49
N VAL A 144 -16.01 -25.93 -9.52
CA VAL A 144 -15.88 -27.38 -9.74
C VAL A 144 -16.78 -27.74 -10.92
N GLU A 145 -16.20 -28.37 -11.95
CA GLU A 145 -16.94 -28.84 -13.13
C GLU A 145 -18.14 -29.71 -12.66
N GLY A 146 -19.36 -29.27 -12.97
CA GLY A 146 -20.58 -30.07 -12.77
C GLY A 146 -21.64 -29.52 -11.81
N GLU A 147 -21.46 -28.36 -11.17
CA GLU A 147 -22.51 -27.76 -10.33
C GLU A 147 -22.95 -26.41 -10.86
N GLU A 148 -23.80 -26.46 -11.90
CA GLU A 148 -24.71 -25.36 -12.22
C GLU A 148 -25.52 -25.04 -10.95
N GLU A 149 -25.42 -23.81 -10.47
CA GLU A 149 -26.11 -23.30 -9.27
C GLU A 149 -25.70 -23.86 -7.89
N ARG A 150 -24.44 -23.75 -7.49
CA ARG A 150 -24.20 -23.49 -6.04
C ARG A 150 -24.42 -22.01 -5.74
N LYS A 151 -25.57 -21.70 -5.14
CA LYS A 151 -25.86 -20.43 -4.43
C LYS A 151 -24.95 -20.19 -3.21
N GLU A 152 -23.94 -21.03 -3.00
CA GLU A 152 -23.12 -21.06 -1.80
C GLU A 152 -21.68 -20.66 -2.11
N ASP A 153 -21.23 -19.59 -1.47
CA ASP A 153 -19.90 -19.02 -1.60
C ASP A 153 -18.80 -20.06 -1.32
N TYR A 154 -17.67 -19.99 -2.04
CA TYR A 154 -16.55 -20.95 -1.93
C TYR A 154 -16.08 -21.13 -0.48
N VAL A 155 -16.06 -20.03 0.28
CA VAL A 155 -15.73 -20.03 1.72
C VAL A 155 -16.75 -20.83 2.52
N THR A 156 -18.05 -20.74 2.21
CA THR A 156 -19.10 -21.53 2.88
C THR A 156 -18.96 -23.01 2.57
N VAL A 157 -18.60 -23.37 1.33
CA VAL A 157 -18.29 -24.75 0.94
C VAL A 157 -17.05 -25.27 1.70
N LEU A 158 -16.01 -24.44 1.83
CA LEU A 158 -14.80 -24.80 2.58
C LEU A 158 -15.08 -24.98 4.07
N LYS A 159 -15.86 -24.07 4.67
CA LYS A 159 -16.31 -24.16 6.06
C LYS A 159 -17.04 -25.48 6.28
N LYS A 160 -18.03 -25.81 5.45
CA LYS A 160 -18.78 -27.08 5.51
C LYS A 160 -17.88 -28.31 5.38
N LYS A 161 -16.94 -28.32 4.42
CA LYS A 161 -16.01 -29.44 4.22
C LYS A 161 -15.07 -29.67 5.41
N HIS A 162 -14.60 -28.60 6.04
CA HIS A 162 -13.78 -28.73 7.24
C HIS A 162 -14.61 -28.89 8.53
N SER A 163 -15.94 -28.73 8.51
CA SER A 163 -16.83 -28.76 9.68
C SER A 163 -17.33 -30.16 10.05
N LYS A 164 -16.52 -31.20 9.84
CA LYS A 164 -16.90 -32.57 10.28
C LYS A 164 -17.10 -32.67 11.80
N THR A 165 -16.60 -31.67 12.54
CA THR A 165 -16.86 -31.39 13.95
C THR A 165 -17.23 -29.92 14.05
N GLY A 166 -18.54 -29.64 14.10
CA GLY A 166 -19.10 -28.30 13.97
C GLY A 166 -18.87 -27.45 15.21
N GLU A 167 -17.85 -26.61 15.18
CA GLU A 167 -17.70 -25.55 16.16
C GLU A 167 -17.11 -24.29 15.51
N ASP A 168 -17.95 -23.25 15.37
CA ASP A 168 -17.57 -21.92 14.88
C ASP A 168 -16.55 -21.24 15.80
N THR A 169 -16.40 -21.71 17.03
CA THR A 169 -15.36 -21.34 18.01
C THR A 169 -13.95 -21.48 17.46
N ARG A 170 -13.69 -22.44 16.57
CA ARG A 170 -12.35 -22.58 15.96
C ARG A 170 -11.96 -21.40 15.05
N PHE A 171 -12.96 -20.66 14.57
CA PHE A 171 -12.77 -19.47 13.75
C PHE A 171 -12.81 -18.19 14.59
N GLN A 172 -12.97 -18.28 15.91
CA GLN A 172 -13.00 -17.12 16.81
C GLN A 172 -11.70 -16.32 16.69
N GLY A 173 -11.81 -15.00 16.52
CA GLY A 173 -10.65 -14.14 16.33
C GLY A 173 -10.07 -14.14 14.91
N THR A 174 -10.65 -14.90 13.98
CA THR A 174 -10.33 -14.80 12.55
C THR A 174 -11.40 -13.98 11.83
N ILE A 175 -11.07 -13.45 10.65
CA ILE A 175 -12.02 -12.74 9.77
C ILE A 175 -13.23 -13.60 9.34
N LEU A 176 -13.18 -14.93 9.57
CA LEU A 176 -14.21 -15.88 9.18
C LEU A 176 -15.17 -16.25 10.32
N GLY A 177 -14.85 -15.92 11.57
CA GLY A 177 -15.65 -16.25 12.74
C GLY A 177 -16.06 -15.00 13.52
N PRO A 178 -16.74 -15.19 14.66
CA PRO A 178 -17.02 -14.08 15.57
C PRO A 178 -15.71 -13.41 16.00
N ALA A 179 -15.72 -12.08 16.07
CA ALA A 179 -14.59 -11.32 16.59
C ALA A 179 -14.18 -11.91 17.95
N ALA A 180 -12.87 -12.11 18.16
CA ALA A 180 -12.39 -12.49 19.47
C ALA A 180 -12.82 -11.40 20.46
N GLU A 181 -13.38 -11.82 21.60
CA GLU A 181 -13.67 -10.88 22.67
C GLU A 181 -12.39 -10.10 22.97
N PRO A 182 -12.44 -8.76 22.99
CA PRO A 182 -11.26 -7.94 23.22
C PRO A 182 -10.73 -8.29 24.61
N ARG A 183 -9.65 -9.08 24.65
CA ARG A 183 -8.93 -9.32 25.89
C ARG A 183 -8.31 -7.99 26.30
N PRO A 184 -8.65 -7.42 27.47
CA PRO A 184 -8.09 -6.15 27.90
C PRO A 184 -6.60 -6.33 28.18
N ILE A 185 -5.77 -5.95 27.21
CA ILE A 185 -4.31 -5.93 27.35
C ILE A 185 -4.00 -4.76 28.28
N HIS A 186 -3.76 -5.07 29.55
CA HIS A 186 -3.29 -4.09 30.53
C HIS A 186 -1.82 -3.79 30.25
N ILE A 187 -1.50 -2.51 30.01
CA ILE A 187 -0.13 -2.05 29.82
C ILE A 187 0.43 -1.73 31.21
N GLU A 188 1.25 -2.62 31.79
CA GLU A 188 1.84 -2.35 33.10
C GLU A 188 2.82 -1.16 33.04
N GLY A 189 2.62 -0.17 33.92
CA GLY A 189 3.44 1.05 34.01
C GLY A 189 3.01 2.21 33.09
N GLY A 190 1.85 2.11 32.44
CA GLY A 190 1.33 3.11 31.50
C GLY A 190 -0.20 3.06 31.37
N PRO A 191 -0.81 3.76 30.39
CA PRO A 191 -2.28 3.85 30.25
C PRO A 191 -2.95 2.47 30.27
N GLU A 192 -4.07 2.35 30.98
CA GLU A 192 -4.71 1.07 31.33
C GLU A 192 -5.21 0.28 30.11
N THR A 193 -5.49 0.96 29.00
CA THR A 193 -5.89 0.32 27.74
C THR A 193 -5.15 0.87 26.51
N ILE A 194 -5.13 0.07 25.44
CA ILE A 194 -4.62 0.46 24.13
C ILE A 194 -5.37 1.68 23.58
N GLU A 195 -6.68 1.79 23.81
CA GLU A 195 -7.48 2.94 23.35
C GLU A 195 -7.05 4.24 24.02
N ASP A 196 -6.82 4.21 25.34
CA ASP A 196 -6.29 5.36 26.10
C ASP A 196 -4.88 5.75 25.63
N TRP A 197 -4.07 4.75 25.26
CA TRP A 197 -2.76 5.01 24.66
C TRP A 197 -2.88 5.68 23.29
N HIS A 198 -3.73 5.17 22.39
CA HIS A 198 -3.98 5.77 21.07
C HIS A 198 -4.49 7.21 21.20
N TRP A 199 -5.39 7.48 22.15
CA TRP A 199 -5.88 8.83 22.43
C TRP A 199 -4.76 9.74 22.92
N ARG A 200 -3.93 9.27 23.87
CA ARG A 200 -2.80 10.03 24.41
C ARG A 200 -1.72 10.31 23.36
N VAL A 201 -1.45 9.36 22.47
CA VAL A 201 -0.54 9.53 21.34
C VAL A 201 -1.07 10.61 20.39
N ARG A 202 -2.36 10.56 20.03
CA ARG A 202 -2.99 11.60 19.19
C ARG A 202 -2.94 12.99 19.83
N GLN A 203 -3.17 13.10 21.14
CA GLN A 203 -3.04 14.37 21.84
C GLN A 203 -1.64 14.96 21.72
N ARG A 204 -0.59 14.14 21.91
CA ARG A 204 0.80 14.59 21.73
C ARG A 204 1.10 15.08 20.32
N TYR A 205 0.53 14.42 19.29
CA TYR A 205 0.67 14.88 17.90
C TYR A 205 -0.09 16.19 17.63
N SER A 206 -1.23 16.43 18.29
CA SER A 206 -1.99 17.69 18.17
C SER A 206 -1.36 18.86 18.92
N GLU A 207 -0.71 18.61 20.06
CA GLU A 207 -0.09 19.64 20.91
C GLU A 207 1.30 20.06 20.41
N HIS A 208 1.96 19.21 19.63
CA HIS A 208 3.25 19.50 19.01
C HIS A 208 3.16 19.35 17.48
N PRO A 209 2.56 20.31 16.76
CA PRO A 209 2.71 20.34 15.31
C PRO A 209 4.21 20.42 15.01
N VAL A 210 4.71 19.44 14.26
CA VAL A 210 6.10 19.40 13.79
C VAL A 210 6.41 20.76 13.19
N LYS A 211 7.33 21.51 13.82
CA LYS A 211 7.77 22.80 13.29
C LYS A 211 8.35 22.54 11.91
N SER A 212 7.58 22.88 10.88
CA SER A 212 8.02 22.94 9.49
C SER A 212 9.37 23.65 9.47
N LEU A 213 10.43 22.94 9.08
CA LEU A 213 11.74 23.51 8.83
C LEU A 213 11.64 24.38 7.58
N ASN A 214 11.02 25.55 7.72
CA ASN A 214 11.02 26.56 6.66
C ASN A 214 11.17 27.95 7.28
N GLY A 215 12.35 28.54 7.07
CA GLY A 215 12.58 29.97 7.16
C GLY A 215 13.35 30.47 8.39
N LYS A 216 14.67 30.67 8.21
CA LYS A 216 15.32 32.01 8.23
C LYS A 216 16.84 31.85 8.20
N ARG A 217 17.42 31.82 6.99
CA ARG A 217 18.79 32.30 6.81
C ARG A 217 18.73 33.82 6.96
N LYS A 218 18.97 34.32 8.17
CA LYS A 218 19.38 35.71 8.36
C LYS A 218 20.76 35.84 7.72
N ARG A 219 20.85 36.73 6.74
CA ARG A 219 22.13 37.33 6.33
C ARG A 219 22.50 38.26 7.49
N ASP A 220 23.58 37.93 8.18
CA ASP A 220 24.23 38.86 9.08
C ASP A 220 25.18 39.71 8.20
N GLU A 221 24.80 40.97 8.03
CA GLU A 221 25.57 42.02 7.39
C GLU A 221 25.77 43.11 8.47
N GLU A 222 27.00 43.65 8.54
CA GLU A 222 27.54 44.61 9.53
C GLU A 222 27.97 43.97 10.86
N ASP A 223 29.23 44.04 11.29
CA ASP A 223 30.06 45.26 11.45
C ASP A 223 31.54 44.83 11.68
N VAL A 224 32.49 45.24 10.82
CA VAL A 224 33.94 45.09 11.08
C VAL A 224 34.50 46.49 11.23
N GLY A 225 34.64 46.91 12.49
CA GLY A 225 35.31 48.15 12.86
C GLY A 225 36.77 48.15 12.40
N GLU A 226 37.17 49.29 11.86
CA GLU A 226 38.55 49.69 11.66
C GLU A 226 39.32 49.60 12.99
N ASP A 227 40.35 48.75 13.05
CA ASP A 227 41.48 48.93 13.96
C ASP A 227 42.79 48.66 13.21
N ASP A 228 43.36 49.79 12.80
CA ASP A 228 44.76 50.13 12.56
C ASP A 228 45.83 49.07 12.92
N VAL A 229 46.41 48.42 11.89
CA VAL A 229 47.76 47.83 11.97
C VAL A 229 48.59 48.20 10.74
N ARG A 230 49.11 49.44 10.79
CA ARG A 230 50.47 49.84 10.40
C ARG A 230 51.26 48.85 9.54
N MET A 231 51.39 49.20 8.25
CA MET A 231 52.35 48.62 7.31
C MET A 231 53.77 48.61 7.88
N LYS A 232 54.43 47.44 7.82
CA LYS A 232 55.88 47.33 7.73
C LYS A 232 56.21 46.71 6.39
N GLU A 233 56.78 47.54 5.53
CA GLU A 233 57.42 47.18 4.27
C GLU A 233 58.52 46.14 4.53
N CYS A 234 58.57 45.09 3.73
CA CYS A 234 59.80 44.35 3.49
C CYS A 234 59.76 43.78 2.07
N SER A 235 60.49 44.45 1.18
CA SER A 235 60.67 44.15 -0.24
C SER A 235 61.42 42.81 -0.44
N PRO A 236 61.30 42.16 -1.61
CA PRO A 236 61.92 40.87 -1.87
C PRO A 236 63.39 41.02 -2.24
N SER A 237 64.28 40.24 -1.63
CA SER A 237 65.67 40.12 -2.07
C SER A 237 65.80 38.97 -3.08
N THR A 238 66.06 39.32 -4.33
CA THR A 238 66.60 38.42 -5.35
C THR A 238 68.05 38.82 -5.60
N SER A 239 68.99 37.93 -5.28
CA SER A 239 70.28 37.69 -5.95
C SER A 239 70.93 36.46 -5.33
#